data_AF-A0AA95S8B8-F1
#
_entry.id   AF-A0AA95S8B8-F1
#
_cell.length_a   1.000
_cell.length_b   1.000
_cell.length_c   1.000
_cell.angle_alpha   90.00
_cell.angle_beta   90.00
_cell.angle_gamma   90.00
#
_symmetry.space_group_name_H-M   'P 1'
#
loop_
_entity.id
_entity.type
_entity.pdbx_description
1 polymer ?
#
loop_
_entity_poly.entity_id
_entity_poly.type
_entity_poly.pdbx_seq_one_letter_code
_entity_poly.pdbx_strand_id
1 'polypeptide(L)' 'MRLYDYDFCQNLVYGGWDLGIINNLRDARDEIKRNFEDMDFENASVHEEMREIVDEMISEIDQLISTIQSVHFR' A
#
# COMPACT_ATOMS: atom_id res chain seq x y z
N MET A 1 10.14 26.71 -15.82
CA MET A 1 9.37 25.81 -14.94
C MET A 1 9.84 24.40 -15.23
N ARG A 2 10.49 23.71 -14.29
CA ARG A 2 10.75 22.27 -14.46
C ARG A 2 9.45 21.56 -14.08
N LEU A 3 8.97 20.66 -14.94
CA LEU A 3 7.73 19.90 -14.69
C LEU A 3 7.82 18.96 -13.48
N TYR A 4 9.04 18.64 -13.02
CA TYR A 4 9.33 17.69 -11.95
C TYR A 4 10.32 18.31 -10.98
N ASP A 5 9.93 19.38 -10.30
CA ASP A 5 10.72 19.97 -9.21
C ASP A 5 10.46 19.24 -7.88
N TYR A 6 11.22 19.63 -6.86
CA TYR A 6 11.14 19.04 -5.52
C TYR A 6 9.70 19.04 -4.98
N ASP A 7 9.00 20.17 -5.11
CA ASP A 7 7.63 20.34 -4.60
C ASP A 7 6.65 19.45 -5.36
N PHE A 8 6.79 19.33 -6.69
CA PHE A 8 5.99 18.39 -7.47
C PHE A 8 6.16 16.95 -6.99
N CYS A 9 7.42 16.50 -6.86
CA CYS A 9 7.73 15.12 -6.44
C CYS A 9 7.29 14.85 -4.98
N GLN A 10 7.46 15.82 -4.08
CA GLN A 10 6.97 15.75 -2.71
C GLN A 10 5.45 15.61 -2.68
N ASN A 11 4.72 16.46 -3.40
CA ASN A 11 3.26 16.40 -3.44
C ASN A 11 2.73 15.13 -4.12
N LEU A 12 3.44 14.58 -5.10
CA LEU A 12 3.04 13.31 -5.73
C LEU A 12 3.16 12.13 -4.75
N VAL A 13 4.21 12.09 -3.94
CA VAL A 13 4.46 10.98 -3.01
C VAL A 13 3.71 11.13 -1.69
N TYR A 14 3.77 12.33 -1.12
CA TYR A 14 3.29 12.67 0.23
C TYR A 14 2.10 13.62 0.21
N GLY A 15 1.49 13.86 -0.96
CA GLY A 15 0.26 14.63 -1.08
C GLY A 15 -0.79 14.18 -0.06
N GLY A 16 -1.68 15.10 0.32
CA GLY A 16 -2.67 14.91 1.38
C GLY A 16 -3.59 13.70 1.18
N TRP A 17 -4.68 13.66 1.97
CA TRP A 17 -5.44 12.44 2.28
C TRP A 17 -5.61 11.43 1.12
N ASP A 18 -5.98 11.85 -0.09
CA ASP A 18 -6.24 10.91 -1.21
C ASP A 18 -5.34 11.09 -2.44
N LEU A 19 -4.34 11.99 -2.38
CA LEU A 19 -3.54 12.36 -3.57
C LEU A 19 -2.11 11.81 -3.55
N GLY A 20 -1.60 11.45 -2.36
CA GLY A 20 -0.25 10.91 -2.21
C GLY A 20 -0.20 9.42 -2.53
N ILE A 21 0.78 8.99 -3.33
CA ILE A 21 1.03 7.57 -3.63
C ILE A 21 1.13 6.74 -2.34
N ILE A 22 1.75 7.26 -1.28
CA ILE A 22 1.87 6.54 -0.01
C ILE A 22 0.50 6.31 0.66
N ASN A 23 -0.41 7.28 0.60
CA ASN A 23 -1.74 7.12 1.20
C ASN A 23 -2.54 6.09 0.41
N ASN A 24 -2.54 6.17 -0.92
CA ASN A 24 -3.21 5.20 -1.78
C ASN A 24 -2.71 3.76 -1.57
N LEU A 25 -1.40 3.58 -1.34
CA LEU A 25 -0.83 2.27 -1.01
C LEU A 25 -1.28 1.77 0.37
N ARG A 26 -1.36 2.66 1.37
CA ARG A 26 -1.88 2.31 2.70
C ARG A 26 -3.36 1.93 2.63
N ASP A 27 -4.16 2.67 1.87
CA ASP A 27 -5.57 2.38 1.67
C ASP A 27 -5.75 1.02 0.99
N ALA A 28 -4.99 0.74 -0.06
CA ALA A 28 -5.02 -0.56 -0.73
C ALA A 28 -4.66 -1.72 0.22
N ARG A 29 -3.64 -1.55 1.05
CA ARG A 29 -3.26 -2.54 2.09
C ARG A 29 -4.40 -2.78 3.09
N ASP A 30 -5.01 -1.70 3.56
CA ASP A 30 -6.07 -1.75 4.56
C ASP A 30 -7.39 -2.28 3.96
N GLU A 31 -7.63 -2.07 2.66
CA GLU A 31 -8.73 -2.70 1.90
C GLU A 31 -8.51 -4.20 1.71
N ILE A 32 -7.30 -4.64 1.34
CA ILE A 32 -6.97 -6.07 1.24
C ILE A 32 -7.25 -6.78 2.57
N LYS A 33 -6.81 -6.18 3.68
CA LYS A 33 -7.01 -6.74 5.01
C LYS A 33 -8.50 -6.84 5.38
N ARG A 34 -9.27 -5.77 5.14
CA ARG A 34 -10.72 -5.76 5.39
C ARG A 34 -11.44 -6.79 4.53
N ASN A 35 -11.10 -6.89 3.25
CA ASN A 35 -11.69 -7.87 2.35
C ASN A 35 -11.44 -9.30 2.84
N PHE A 36 -10.24 -9.61 3.33
CA PHE A 36 -9.94 -10.92 3.92
C PHE A 36 -10.72 -11.17 5.22
N GLU A 37 -10.85 -10.16 6.09
CA GLU A 37 -11.63 -10.27 7.34
C GLU A 37 -13.13 -10.46 7.07
N ASP A 38 -13.64 -9.88 5.98
CA ASP A 38 -15.04 -9.99 5.56
C ASP A 38 -15.34 -11.29 4.77
N MET A 39 -14.31 -12.06 4.39
CA MET A 39 -14.49 -13.35 3.71
C MET A 39 -15.02 -14.41 4.68
N ASP A 40 -16.16 -14.99 4.33
CA ASP A 40 -16.72 -16.14 5.04
C ASP A 40 -16.09 -17.43 4.52
N PHE A 41 -15.18 -18.01 5.31
CA PHE A 41 -14.50 -19.26 4.97
C PHE A 41 -15.21 -20.46 5.60
N GLU A 42 -15.85 -21.26 4.77
CA GLU A 42 -16.45 -22.53 5.21
C GLU A 42 -15.40 -23.62 5.52
N ASN A 43 -14.15 -23.45 5.06
CA ASN A 43 -13.07 -24.41 5.20
C ASN A 43 -11.80 -23.77 5.80
N ALA A 44 -11.35 -24.29 6.94
CA ALA A 44 -10.17 -23.82 7.64
C ALA A 44 -8.86 -23.91 6.82
N SER A 45 -8.71 -24.91 5.94
CA SER A 45 -7.50 -25.01 5.10
C SER A 45 -7.44 -23.90 4.05
N VAL A 46 -8.60 -23.53 3.50
CA VAL A 46 -8.72 -22.45 2.52
C VAL A 46 -8.49 -21.10 3.18
N HIS A 47 -8.98 -20.93 4.41
CA HIS A 47 -8.70 -19.73 5.20
C HIS A 47 -7.20 -19.55 5.44
N GLU A 48 -6.47 -20.61 5.79
CA GLU A 48 -5.03 -20.51 6.06
C GLU A 48 -4.22 -20.21 4.78
N GLU A 49 -4.51 -20.89 3.67
CA GLU A 49 -3.87 -20.61 2.38
C GLU A 49 -4.13 -19.16 1.94
N MET A 50 -5.38 -18.68 2.10
CA MET A 50 -5.73 -17.30 1.76
C MET A 50 -5.05 -16.29 2.70
N ARG A 51 -4.89 -16.62 3.99
CA ARG A 51 -4.14 -15.79 4.93
C ARG A 51 -2.69 -15.62 4.48
N GLU A 52 -2.02 -16.70 4.11
CA GLU A 52 -0.62 -16.64 3.64
C GLU A 52 -0.48 -15.71 2.43
N ILE A 53 -1.41 -15.81 1.47
CA ILE A 53 -1.44 -14.93 0.28
C ILE A 53 -1.66 -13.47 0.68
N VAL A 54 -2.62 -13.20 1.57
CA VAL A 54 -2.94 -11.85 2.04
C VAL A 54 -1.77 -11.23 2.80
N ASP A 55 -1.09 -12.01 3.65
CA ASP A 55 0.08 -11.57 4.41
C ASP A 55 1.26 -11.25 3.47
N GLU A 56 1.45 -12.03 2.40
CA GLU A 56 2.46 -11.74 1.37
C GLU A 56 2.13 -10.43 0.63
N MET A 57 0.89 -10.23 0.20
CA MET A 57 0.45 -8.98 -0.45
C MET A 57 0.67 -7.76 0.43
N ILE A 58 0.33 -7.85 1.72
CA ILE A 58 0.55 -6.77 2.70
C ILE A 58 2.05 -6.47 2.85
N SER A 59 2.88 -7.51 2.95
CA SER A 59 4.33 -7.38 3.04
C SER A 59 4.95 -6.68 1.83
N GLU A 60 4.50 -7.03 0.61
CA GLU A 60 4.95 -6.36 -0.62
C GLU A 60 4.59 -4.87 -0.65
N ILE A 61 3.38 -4.52 -0.20
CA ILE A 61 2.96 -3.11 -0.14
C ILE A 61 3.79 -2.34 0.90
N ASP A 62 4.03 -2.91 2.08
CA ASP A 62 4.86 -2.27 3.11
C ASP A 62 6.31 -2.07 2.63
N GLN A 63 6.87 -3.04 1.89
CA GLN A 63 8.18 -2.92 1.26
C GLN A 63 8.22 -1.84 0.19
N LEU A 64 7.17 -1.73 -0.64
CA LEU A 64 7.06 -0.68 -1.65
C LEU A 64 6.99 0.70 -1.02
N ILE A 65 6.18 0.88 0.03
CA ILE A 65 6.09 2.14 0.78
C ILE A 65 7.47 2.51 1.36
N SER A 66 8.14 1.56 2.01
CA SER A 66 9.49 1.76 2.56
C SER A 66 10.49 2.19 1.48
N THR A 67 10.44 1.53 0.31
CA THR A 67 11.30 1.86 -0.83
C THR A 67 11.05 3.28 -1.33
N ILE A 68 9.79 3.68 -1.50
CA ILE A 68 9.43 5.04 -1.92
C ILE A 68 9.89 6.07 -0.89
N GLN A 69 9.68 5.82 0.41
CA GLN A 69 10.07 6.72 1.49
C GLN A 69 11.59 6.88 1.62
N SER A 70 12.36 5.88 1.22
CA SER A 70 13.84 5.94 1.21
C SER A 70 14.40 6.89 0.14
N VAL A 71 13.60 7.29 -0.85
CA VAL A 71 14.03 8.19 -1.91
C VAL A 71 14.00 9.63 -1.42
N HIS A 72 15.18 10.26 -1.38
CA HIS A 72 15.32 11.69 -1.13
C HIS A 72 15.35 12.47 -2.44
N PHE A 73 14.31 13.28 -2.67
CA PHE A 73 14.28 14.25 -3.78
C PHE A 73 15.37 15.31 -3.56
N ARG A 74 16.18 15.56 -4.59
CA ARG A 74 17.27 16.56 -4.60
C ARG A 74 16.89 17.77 -5.44
#